data_AF-A0A4P6H5H3-F1
#
_entry.id   AF-A0A4P6H5H3-F1
#
_cell.length_a   1.000
_cell.length_b   1.000
_cell.length_c   1.000
_cell.angle_alpha   90.00
_cell.angle_beta   90.00
_cell.angle_gamma   90.00
#
_symmetry.space_group_name_H-M   'P 1'
#
loop_
_entity.id
_entity.type
_entity.pdbx_description
1 polymer ?
#
loop_
_entity_poly.entity_id
_entity_poly.type
_entity_poly.pdbx_seq_one_letter_code
_entity_poly.pdbx_strand_id
1 'polypeptide(L)'
;MALFKFNARKPFRVRSLRRDRETDATRAARLLGLVEGLRKEIERERDGLRDRHESIAAQAAFSQQALEDDQDTSISPVINDLTDVMIRYSARIAALEKQIDFVTGLRAQAELFPYENEDVATAATVPRRRLA
;
A
#
# COMPACT_ATOMS: atom_id res chain seq x y z
N MET A 1 1.00 64.18 -30.19
CA MET A 1 0.26 62.90 -30.03
C MET A 1 1.05 61.80 -30.71
N ALA A 2 1.59 60.85 -29.95
CA ALA A 2 2.27 59.67 -30.50
C ALA A 2 1.50 58.42 -30.03
N LEU A 3 0.97 57.67 -31.00
CA LEU A 3 0.25 56.41 -30.80
C LEU A 3 1.24 55.33 -30.36
N PHE A 4 1.12 54.86 -29.12
CA PHE A 4 1.83 53.68 -28.64
C PHE A 4 1.30 52.44 -29.38
N LYS A 5 2.07 51.93 -30.33
CA LYS A 5 1.86 50.61 -30.92
C LYS A 5 2.19 49.56 -29.86
N PHE A 6 1.16 48.97 -29.27
CA PHE A 6 1.32 47.75 -28.47
C PHE A 6 1.79 46.63 -29.41
N ASN A 7 3.10 46.41 -29.49
CA ASN A 7 3.63 45.16 -29.99
C ASN A 7 3.03 44.05 -29.13
N ALA A 8 2.18 43.23 -29.74
CA ALA A 8 1.56 42.08 -29.11
C ALA A 8 2.67 41.21 -28.48
N ARG A 9 2.85 41.39 -27.16
CA ARG A 9 3.67 40.51 -26.34
C ARG A 9 3.21 39.09 -26.64
N LYS A 10 4.14 38.20 -26.98
CA LYS A 10 3.88 36.76 -27.21
C LYS A 10 2.78 36.31 -26.25
N PRO A 11 1.66 35.73 -26.74
CA PRO A 11 0.60 35.32 -25.83
C PRO A 11 1.21 34.38 -24.79
N PHE A 12 0.94 34.64 -23.51
CA PHE A 12 1.32 33.74 -22.43
C PHE A 12 0.80 32.34 -22.81
N ARG A 13 1.71 31.40 -23.04
CA ARG A 13 1.36 30.02 -23.37
C ARG A 13 0.81 29.37 -22.11
N VAL A 14 -0.51 29.40 -21.96
CA VAL A 14 -1.20 28.69 -20.89
C VAL A 14 -1.14 27.19 -21.21
N ARG A 15 -0.60 26.40 -20.26
CA ARG A 15 -0.56 24.95 -20.34
C ARG A 15 -1.99 24.40 -20.31
N SER A 16 -2.29 23.37 -21.10
CA SER A 16 -3.66 22.86 -21.20
C SER A 16 -4.04 22.02 -19.98
N LEU A 17 -5.18 22.34 -19.37
CA LEU A 17 -5.76 21.59 -18.24
C LEU A 17 -5.90 20.08 -18.55
N ARG A 18 -6.26 19.75 -19.80
CA ARG A 18 -6.36 18.36 -20.27
C ARG A 18 -5.03 17.61 -20.14
N ARG A 19 -3.91 18.24 -20.52
CA ARG A 19 -2.58 17.63 -20.44
C ARG A 19 -2.15 17.43 -19.00
N ASP A 20 -2.56 18.32 -18.10
CA ASP A 20 -2.28 18.16 -16.67
C ASP A 20 -3.04 16.98 -16.10
N ARG A 21 -4.34 16.86 -16.41
CA ARG A 21 -5.16 15.69 -16.04
C ARG A 21 -4.59 14.37 -16.59
N GLU A 22 -4.19 14.33 -17.85
CA GLU A 22 -3.55 13.15 -18.45
C GLU A 22 -2.23 12.78 -17.73
N THR A 23 -1.44 13.79 -17.38
CA THR A 23 -0.17 13.60 -16.64
C THR A 23 -0.44 13.04 -15.24
N ASP A 24 -1.43 13.57 -14.54
CA ASP A 24 -1.78 13.15 -13.19
C ASP A 24 -2.39 11.75 -13.17
N ALA A 25 -3.26 11.42 -14.13
CA ALA A 25 -3.79 10.07 -14.30
C ALA A 25 -2.66 9.04 -14.55
N THR A 26 -1.67 9.40 -15.37
CA THR A 26 -0.51 8.53 -15.63
C THR A 26 0.33 8.30 -14.37
N ARG A 27 0.55 9.35 -13.57
CA ARG A 27 1.29 9.24 -12.30
C ARG A 27 0.52 8.41 -11.27
N ALA A 28 -0.79 8.62 -11.15
CA ALA A 28 -1.65 7.87 -10.26
C ALA A 28 -1.65 6.38 -10.63
N ALA A 29 -1.83 6.05 -11.91
CA ALA A 29 -1.80 4.66 -12.38
C ALA A 29 -0.46 3.97 -12.06
N ARG A 30 0.67 4.67 -12.25
CA ARG A 30 1.99 4.15 -11.88
C ARG A 30 2.13 3.91 -10.38
N LEU A 31 1.69 4.87 -9.56
CA LEU A 31 1.74 4.75 -8.10
C LEU A 31 0.89 3.57 -7.62
N LEU A 32 -0.35 3.46 -8.10
CA LEU A 32 -1.25 2.35 -7.75
C LEU A 32 -0.65 1.00 -8.14
N GLY A 33 -0.04 0.89 -9.32
CA GLY A 33 0.65 -0.33 -9.74
C GLY A 33 1.81 -0.72 -8.82
N LEU A 34 2.61 0.26 -8.37
CA LEU A 34 3.72 0.02 -7.43
C LEU A 34 3.21 -0.44 -6.06
N VAL A 35 2.20 0.25 -5.51
CA VAL A 35 1.63 -0.08 -4.19
C VAL A 35 0.97 -1.47 -4.22
N GLU A 36 0.26 -1.79 -5.30
CA GLU A 36 -0.35 -3.11 -5.50
C GLU A 36 0.70 -4.22 -5.61
N GLY A 37 1.80 -3.96 -6.34
CA GLY A 37 2.92 -4.90 -6.45
C GLY A 37 3.52 -5.21 -5.09
N LEU A 38 3.81 -4.17 -4.31
CA LEU A 38 4.34 -4.29 -2.95
C LEU A 38 3.36 -5.05 -2.04
N ARG A 39 2.05 -4.75 -2.09
CA ARG A 39 1.05 -5.48 -1.30
C ARG A 39 1.09 -6.98 -1.57
N LYS A 40 1.13 -7.37 -2.85
CA LYS A 40 1.20 -8.78 -3.25
C LYS A 40 2.48 -9.48 -2.77
N GLU A 41 3.61 -8.80 -2.74
CA GLU A 41 4.85 -9.36 -2.20
C GLU A 41 4.75 -9.63 -0.70
N ILE A 42 4.20 -8.68 0.05
CA ILE A 42 3.99 -8.81 1.50
C ILE A 42 2.97 -9.92 1.82
N GLU A 43 1.86 -9.98 1.07
CA GLU A 43 0.84 -11.03 1.18
C GLU A 43 1.45 -12.42 0.94
N ARG A 44 2.25 -12.58 -0.11
CA ARG A 44 2.93 -13.86 -0.40
C ARG A 44 3.88 -14.28 0.71
N GLU A 45 4.65 -13.35 1.29
CA GLU A 45 5.53 -13.67 2.42
C GLU A 45 4.72 -14.12 3.63
N ARG A 46 3.65 -13.37 3.97
CA ARG A 46 2.75 -13.68 5.10
C ARG A 46 2.13 -15.07 4.93
N ASP A 47 1.59 -15.35 3.76
CA ASP A 47 0.91 -16.62 3.49
C ASP A 47 1.90 -17.78 3.56
N GLY A 48 3.10 -17.63 2.98
CA GLY A 48 4.16 -18.64 3.10
C GLY A 48 4.67 -18.85 4.53
N LEU A 49 4.58 -17.86 5.42
CA LEU A 49 4.89 -18.03 6.85
C LEU A 49 3.75 -18.70 7.61
N ARG A 50 2.49 -18.41 7.27
CA ARG A 50 1.31 -19.06 7.86
C ARG A 50 1.30 -20.55 7.54
N ASP A 51 1.54 -20.93 6.30
CA ASP A 51 1.60 -22.33 5.87
C ASP A 51 2.68 -23.11 6.65
N ARG A 52 3.87 -22.51 6.80
CA ARG A 52 4.96 -23.12 7.59
C ARG A 52 4.63 -23.17 9.08
N HIS A 53 4.00 -22.14 9.63
CA HIS A 53 3.58 -22.12 11.02
C HIS A 53 2.59 -23.25 11.32
N GLU A 54 1.58 -23.45 10.47
CA GLU A 54 0.61 -24.54 10.60
C GLU A 54 1.28 -25.92 10.49
N SER A 55 2.20 -26.10 9.53
CA SER A 55 2.96 -27.34 9.40
C SER A 55 3.84 -27.64 10.62
N ILE A 56 4.51 -26.63 11.19
CA ILE A 56 5.33 -26.77 12.40
C ILE A 56 4.47 -27.06 13.62
N ALA A 57 3.32 -26.40 13.76
CA ALA A 57 2.39 -26.64 14.85
C ALA A 57 1.88 -28.10 14.84
N ALA A 58 1.56 -28.64 13.66
CA ALA A 58 1.18 -30.04 13.51
C ALA A 58 2.33 -30.98 13.92
N GLN A 59 3.56 -30.71 13.47
CA GLN A 59 4.73 -31.50 13.84
C GLN A 59 5.01 -31.47 15.35
N ALA A 60 4.93 -30.29 15.99
CA ALA A 60 5.12 -30.14 17.43
C ALA A 60 4.07 -30.93 18.23
N ALA A 61 2.81 -30.92 17.79
CA ALA A 61 1.75 -31.71 18.42
C ALA A 61 2.05 -33.22 18.37
N PHE A 62 2.50 -33.73 17.22
CA PHE A 62 2.89 -35.14 17.09
C PHE A 62 4.12 -35.48 17.95
N SER A 63 5.13 -34.61 17.99
CA SER A 63 6.32 -34.82 18.82
C SER A 63 5.99 -34.80 20.31
N GLN A 64 5.06 -33.96 20.73
CA GLN A 64 4.62 -33.94 22.13
C GLN A 64 3.84 -35.20 22.50
N GLN A 65 2.96 -35.70 21.63
CA GLN A 65 2.27 -36.96 21.87
C GLN A 65 3.24 -38.15 21.95
N ALA A 66 4.28 -38.18 21.11
CA ALA A 66 5.33 -39.21 21.19
C ALA A 66 6.13 -39.16 22.50
N LEU A 67 6.37 -37.97 23.07
CA LEU A 67 7.05 -37.80 24.36
C LEU A 67 6.16 -38.14 25.57
N GLU A 68 4.83 -38.05 25.41
CA GLU A 68 3.87 -38.54 26.41
C GLU A 68 3.76 -40.07 26.39
N ASP A 69 3.85 -40.68 25.21
CA ASP A 69 3.77 -42.13 25.01
C ASP A 69 5.09 -42.87 25.32
N ASP A 70 6.25 -42.22 25.09
CA ASP A 70 7.59 -42.76 25.33
C ASP A 70 8.42 -41.73 26.12
N GLN A 71 9.00 -42.13 27.27
CA GLN A 71 9.76 -41.25 28.19
C GLN A 71 11.11 -40.77 27.61
N ASP A 72 11.20 -40.56 26.29
CA ASP A 72 12.43 -40.15 25.64
C ASP A 72 12.68 -38.64 25.82
N THR A 73 13.48 -38.33 26.83
CA THR A 73 14.00 -36.99 27.11
C THR A 73 14.72 -36.31 25.93
N SER A 74 15.09 -37.06 24.87
CA SER A 74 15.74 -36.52 23.67
C SER A 74 14.85 -35.61 22.82
N ILE A 75 13.52 -35.67 22.99
CA ILE A 75 12.53 -34.89 22.19
C ILE A 75 12.32 -33.46 22.74
N SER A 76 12.65 -33.21 24.02
CA SER A 76 12.47 -31.91 24.67
C SER A 76 13.19 -30.72 23.99
N PRO A 77 14.46 -30.83 23.55
CA PRO A 77 15.14 -29.76 22.81
C PRO A 77 14.46 -29.43 21.47
N VAL A 78 13.96 -30.44 20.77
CA VAL A 78 13.26 -30.29 19.48
C VAL A 78 11.96 -29.49 19.67
N ILE A 79 11.20 -29.77 20.73
CA ILE A 79 9.97 -29.03 21.05
C ILE A 79 10.27 -27.55 21.35
N ASN A 80 11.35 -27.27 22.08
CA ASN A 80 11.77 -25.89 22.37
C ASN A 80 12.15 -25.14 21.08
N ASP A 81 12.93 -25.77 20.20
CA ASP A 81 13.33 -25.17 18.92
C ASP A 81 12.11 -24.86 18.02
N LEU A 82 11.12 -25.77 17.97
CA LEU A 82 9.87 -25.56 17.23
C LEU A 82 9.07 -24.39 17.81
N THR A 83 8.99 -24.30 19.14
CA THR A 83 8.30 -23.21 19.85
C THR A 83 8.93 -21.85 19.52
N ASP A 84 10.26 -21.77 19.56
CA ASP A 84 11.00 -20.55 19.23
C ASP A 84 10.78 -20.10 17.78
N VAL A 85 10.73 -21.05 16.83
CA VAL A 85 10.39 -20.75 15.43
C VAL A 85 8.95 -20.22 15.32
N MET A 86 7.99 -20.83 15.99
CA MET A 86 6.59 -20.40 15.97
C MET A 86 6.40 -18.99 16.53
N ILE A 87 7.10 -18.62 17.60
CA ILE A 87 7.09 -17.27 18.17
C ILE A 87 7.62 -16.25 17.15
N ARG A 88 8.75 -16.57 16.49
CA ARG A 88 9.34 -15.69 15.46
C ARG A 88 8.41 -15.52 14.26
N TYR A 89 7.77 -16.58 13.80
CA TYR A 89 6.81 -16.52 12.70
C TYR A 89 5.58 -15.69 13.06
N SER A 90 5.03 -15.88 14.26
CA SER A 90 3.89 -15.10 14.76
C SER A 90 4.21 -13.60 14.79
N ALA A 91 5.38 -13.23 15.33
CA ALA A 91 5.82 -11.85 15.37
C ALA A 91 6.00 -11.24 13.97
N ARG A 92 6.57 -12.01 13.03
CA ARG A 92 6.76 -11.58 11.64
C ARG A 92 5.44 -11.43 10.91
N ILE A 93 4.51 -12.39 11.05
CA ILE A 93 3.16 -12.32 10.46
C ILE A 93 2.43 -11.07 10.93
N ALA A 94 2.44 -10.78 12.23
CA ALA A 94 1.82 -9.57 12.77
C ALA A 94 2.45 -8.27 12.22
N ALA A 95 3.76 -8.27 11.97
CA ALA A 95 4.43 -7.13 11.33
C ALA A 95 4.03 -6.99 9.85
N LEU A 96 3.89 -8.10 9.12
CA LEU A 96 3.46 -8.11 7.72
C LEU A 96 2.01 -7.65 7.58
N GLU A 97 1.12 -8.04 8.49
CA GLU A 97 -0.28 -7.57 8.53
C GLU A 97 -0.35 -6.05 8.66
N LYS A 98 0.41 -5.46 9.59
CA LYS A 98 0.52 -4.00 9.72
C LYS A 98 1.02 -3.32 8.46
N GLN A 99 1.97 -3.95 7.75
CA GLN A 99 2.46 -3.43 6.47
C GLN A 99 1.38 -3.50 5.39
N ILE A 100 0.59 -4.59 5.34
CA ILE A 100 -0.54 -4.74 4.41
C ILE A 100 -1.59 -3.67 4.66
N ASP A 101 -1.95 -3.42 5.91
CA ASP A 101 -2.90 -2.36 6.28
C ASP A 101 -2.41 -0.99 5.83
N PHE A 102 -1.12 -0.70 6.08
CA PHE A 102 -0.50 0.55 5.67
C PHE A 102 -0.53 0.74 4.14
N VAL A 103 -0.09 -0.24 3.35
CA VAL A 103 -0.08 -0.12 1.89
C VAL A 103 -1.48 -0.09 1.30
N THR A 104 -2.45 -0.74 1.93
CA THR A 104 -3.87 -0.68 1.54
C THR A 104 -4.43 0.72 1.79
N GLY A 105 -4.12 1.34 2.92
CA GLY A 105 -4.46 2.73 3.21
C GLY A 105 -3.82 3.71 2.23
N LEU A 106 -2.53 3.51 1.91
CA LEU A 106 -1.81 4.32 0.93
C LEU A 106 -2.45 4.21 -0.46
N ARG A 107 -2.88 3.01 -0.86
CA ARG A 107 -3.60 2.80 -2.12
C ARG A 107 -4.90 3.59 -2.15
N ALA A 108 -5.70 3.49 -1.09
CA ALA A 108 -6.98 4.23 -1.00
C ALA A 108 -6.78 5.75 -1.11
N GLN A 109 -5.71 6.29 -0.50
CA GLN A 109 -5.35 7.71 -0.64
C GLN A 109 -4.91 8.05 -2.07
N ALA A 110 -4.10 7.21 -2.70
CA ALA A 110 -3.63 7.44 -4.07
C ALA A 110 -4.76 7.42 -5.11
N GLU A 111 -5.85 6.69 -4.86
CA GLU A 111 -7.05 6.68 -5.70
C GLU A 111 -7.81 8.03 -5.67
N LEU A 112 -7.55 8.89 -4.67
CA LEU A 112 -8.21 10.20 -4.51
C LEU A 112 -7.53 11.34 -5.30
N PHE A 113 -6.25 11.21 -5.64
CA PHE A 113 -5.48 12.28 -6.30
C PHE A 113 -6.12 12.85 -7.59
N PRO A 114 -6.78 12.07 -8.46
CA PRO A 114 -7.45 12.64 -9.62
C PRO A 114 -8.58 13.62 -9.29
N TYR A 115 -9.24 13.47 -8.13
CA TYR A 115 -10.41 14.27 -7.74
C TYR A 115 -10.03 15.55 -6.99
N GLU A 116 -8.90 15.58 -6.28
CA GLU A 116 -8.43 16.77 -5.54
C GLU A 116 -8.25 18.00 -6.45
N ASN A 117 -7.89 17.78 -7.71
CA ASN A 117 -7.72 18.84 -8.71
C ASN A 117 -9.05 19.27 -9.36
N GLU A 118 -10.09 18.44 -9.32
CA GLU A 118 -11.41 18.75 -9.88
C GLU A 118 -12.23 19.66 -8.95
N ASP A 119 -12.08 19.51 -7.64
CA ASP A 119 -12.72 20.36 -6.62
C ASP A 119 -12.25 21.82 -6.71
N VAL A 120 -10.96 22.04 -7.00
CA VAL A 120 -10.41 23.40 -7.19
C VAL A 120 -10.91 24.02 -8.50
N ALA A 121 -11.01 23.22 -9.57
CA ALA A 121 -11.48 23.70 -10.87
C ALA A 121 -12.97 24.09 -10.84
N THR A 122 -13.82 23.27 -10.21
CA THR A 122 -15.25 23.54 -10.06
C THR A 122 -15.52 24.76 -9.18
N ALA A 123 -14.80 24.93 -8.07
CA ALA A 123 -14.88 26.13 -7.22
C ALA A 123 -14.52 27.42 -7.99
N ALA A 124 -13.56 27.37 -8.91
CA ALA A 124 -13.18 28.51 -9.76
C ALA A 124 -14.22 28.85 -10.85
N THR A 125 -15.15 27.95 -11.16
CA THR A 125 -16.11 28.13 -12.26
C THR A 125 -17.46 28.68 -11.81
N VAL A 126 -17.72 28.77 -10.49
CA VAL A 126 -18.97 29.33 -9.96
C VAL A 126 -18.99 30.85 -10.19
N PRO A 127 -19.88 31.39 -11.05
CA PRO A 127 -19.96 32.83 -11.26
C PRO A 127 -20.48 33.47 -9.97
N ARG A 128 -19.68 34.35 -9.36
CA ARG A 128 -20.12 35.20 -8.25
C ARG A 128 -21.29 36.05 -8.76
N ARG A 129 -22.53 35.63 -8.45
CA ARG A 129 -23.74 36.45 -8.64
C ARG A 129 -23.47 37.78 -7.93
N ARG A 130 -23.31 38.85 -8.71
CA ARG A 130 -23.38 40.21 -8.17
C ARG A 130 -24.83 40.43 -7.75
N LEU A 131 -25.04 40.55 -6.44
CA LEU A 131 -26.25 41.15 -5.91
C LEU A 131 -26.20 42.63 -6.30
N ALA A 132 -27.14 43.04 -7.14
CA ALA A 132 -27.50 44.42 -7.41
C ALA A 132 -29.02 44.51 -7.32
#